data_AF-A0A7J9N0M0-F1
#
_entry.id   AF-A0A7J9N0M0-F1
#
_cell.length_a   1.000
_cell.length_b   1.000
_cell.length_c   1.000
_cell.angle_alpha   90.00
_cell.angle_beta   90.00
_cell.angle_gamma   90.00
#
_symmetry.space_group_name_H-M   'P 1'
#
loop_
_entity.id
_entity.type
_entity.pdbx_description
1 polymer ?
#
loop_
_entity_poly.entity_id
_entity_poly.type
_entity_poly.pdbx_seq_one_letter_code
_entity_poly.pdbx_strand_id
1 'polypeptide(L)'
;FQWTPYEDPAIRVVIPNEYFQNPNAWHVKVALVNYATVEMHQSDRVLRQFGFRQPIPVAPEVLDDHHKIDIRQLHTDWPRFWSHYIQIWEDRYDYIPTRKPIIVLELACVPEYMHGLGSMASRIYCRQRRDSGNYVSKGNDVSL
;
A
#
# COMPACT_ATOMS: atom_id res chain seq x y z
N PHE A 1 -9.42 8.94 -9.67
CA PHE A 1 -8.40 9.53 -8.77
C PHE A 1 -7.06 8.99 -9.21
N GLN A 2 -6.11 9.86 -9.56
CA GLN A 2 -4.74 9.48 -9.88
C GLN A 2 -3.87 9.94 -8.71
N TRP A 3 -3.27 9.00 -7.99
CA TRP A 3 -2.42 9.28 -6.86
C TRP A 3 -1.01 9.61 -7.37
N THR A 4 -0.50 10.80 -7.05
CA THR A 4 0.82 11.31 -7.47
C THR A 4 1.66 11.63 -6.23
N PRO A 5 2.09 10.61 -5.48
CA PRO A 5 2.82 10.82 -4.23
C PRO A 5 4.25 11.28 -4.51
N TYR A 6 4.80 12.11 -3.63
CA TYR A 6 6.21 12.47 -3.65
C TYR A 6 6.69 13.10 -4.97
N GLU A 7 5.78 13.61 -5.81
CA GLU A 7 6.15 14.36 -7.01
C GLU A 7 6.60 15.79 -6.67
N ASP A 8 6.25 16.28 -5.48
CA ASP A 8 6.73 17.55 -4.94
C ASP A 8 8.27 17.54 -4.88
N PRO A 9 8.96 18.44 -5.61
CA PRO A 9 10.41 18.54 -5.60
C PRO A 9 11.00 18.64 -4.19
N ALA A 10 10.33 19.33 -3.26
CA ALA A 10 10.79 19.47 -1.88
C ALA A 10 10.84 18.11 -1.15
N ILE A 11 9.89 17.22 -1.44
CA ILE A 11 9.85 15.88 -0.86
C ILE A 11 10.84 14.95 -1.56
N ARG A 12 11.07 15.12 -2.87
CA ARG A 12 12.04 14.29 -3.61
C ARG A 12 13.47 14.47 -3.12
N VAL A 13 13.83 15.66 -2.65
CA VAL A 13 15.18 15.96 -2.14
C VAL A 13 15.49 15.18 -0.85
N VAL A 14 14.48 14.85 -0.04
CA VAL A 14 14.69 14.13 1.23
C VAL A 14 14.58 12.61 1.09
N ILE A 15 14.06 12.11 -0.03
CA ILE A 15 13.94 10.67 -0.29
C ILE A 15 15.23 10.18 -0.95
N PRO A 16 15.92 9.17 -0.37
CA PRO A 16 17.11 8.59 -0.99
C PRO A 16 16.82 8.05 -2.40
N ASN A 17 17.75 8.27 -3.33
CA ASN A 17 17.53 7.98 -4.75
C ASN A 17 17.23 6.49 -5.03
N GLU A 18 17.74 5.60 -4.18
CA GLU A 18 17.46 4.15 -4.21
C GLU A 18 15.96 3.81 -4.20
N TYR A 19 15.13 4.60 -3.49
CA TYR A 19 13.68 4.37 -3.43
C TYR A 19 12.95 4.80 -4.71
N PHE A 20 13.55 5.66 -5.51
CA PHE A 20 13.06 5.98 -6.85
C PHE A 20 13.51 4.94 -7.89
N GLN A 21 14.71 4.36 -7.69
CA GLN A 21 15.23 3.31 -8.57
C GLN A 21 14.49 1.98 -8.37
N ASN A 22 14.09 1.67 -7.13
CA ASN A 22 13.34 0.46 -6.82
C ASN A 22 12.04 0.78 -6.07
N PRO A 23 10.95 1.10 -6.80
CA PRO A 23 9.68 1.43 -6.17
C PRO A 23 9.03 0.23 -5.45
N ASN A 24 9.60 -0.98 -5.53
CA ASN A 24 9.12 -2.11 -4.75
C ASN A 24 9.30 -1.91 -3.24
N ALA A 25 10.27 -1.09 -2.82
CA ALA A 25 10.48 -0.79 -1.41
C ALA A 25 9.26 -0.11 -0.75
N TRP A 26 8.40 0.57 -1.51
CA TRP A 26 7.15 1.15 -0.98
C TRP A 26 6.07 0.09 -0.71
N HIS A 27 6.21 -1.09 -1.32
CA HIS A 27 5.20 -2.14 -1.31
C HIS A 27 5.54 -3.30 -0.37
N VAL A 28 6.68 -3.32 0.31
CA VAL A 28 7.05 -4.43 1.20
C VAL A 28 6.14 -4.46 2.44
N LYS A 29 5.82 -5.65 2.96
CA LYS A 29 5.09 -5.81 4.22
C LYS A 29 6.06 -6.26 5.31
N VAL A 30 6.69 -5.31 5.99
CA VAL A 30 7.75 -5.56 6.99
C VAL A 30 7.63 -4.57 8.15
N ALA A 31 8.32 -4.84 9.24
CA ALA A 31 8.43 -3.88 10.33
C ALA A 31 9.49 -2.81 10.02
N LEU A 32 9.15 -1.54 10.22
CA LEU A 32 10.06 -0.41 10.15
C LEU A 32 10.67 -0.19 11.53
N VAL A 33 12.00 -0.12 11.59
CA VAL A 33 12.73 0.18 12.82
C VAL A 33 13.08 1.67 12.83
N ASN A 34 12.64 2.39 13.85
CA ASN A 34 12.99 3.78 14.10
C ASN A 34 13.61 3.92 15.50
N TYR A 35 14.93 3.81 15.58
CA TYR A 35 15.70 3.89 16.83
C TYR A 35 15.22 2.87 17.89
N ALA A 36 14.31 3.28 18.76
CA ALA A 36 13.78 2.46 19.86
C ALA A 36 12.40 1.85 19.55
N THR A 37 11.74 2.28 18.47
CA THR A 37 10.40 1.82 18.11
C THR A 37 10.41 0.96 16.85
N VAL A 38 9.43 0.07 16.76
CA VAL A 38 9.19 -0.76 15.59
C VAL A 38 7.71 -0.67 15.22
N GLU A 39 7.41 -0.39 13.96
CA GLU A 39 6.04 -0.25 13.45
C GLU A 39 5.83 -1.10 12.18
N MET A 40 4.71 -1.80 12.05
CA MET A 40 4.44 -2.60 10.85
C MET A 40 4.07 -1.73 9.65
N HIS A 41 4.86 -1.80 8.58
CA HIS A 41 4.50 -1.29 7.26
C HIS A 41 3.52 -2.24 6.58
N GLN A 42 2.23 -1.90 6.61
CA GLN A 42 1.13 -2.74 6.12
C GLN A 42 0.72 -2.38 4.69
N SER A 43 1.66 -2.48 3.76
CA SER A 43 1.46 -2.14 2.34
C SER A 43 0.35 -2.97 1.66
N ASP A 44 0.12 -4.20 2.12
CA ASP A 44 -0.92 -5.11 1.65
C ASP A 44 -2.34 -4.55 1.83
N ARG A 45 -2.51 -3.61 2.77
CA ARG A 45 -3.79 -2.95 3.05
C ARG A 45 -4.05 -1.70 2.21
N VAL A 46 -3.06 -1.21 1.46
CA VAL A 46 -3.14 0.01 0.63
C VAL A 46 -2.75 -0.24 -0.83
N LEU A 47 -2.69 -1.50 -1.27
CA LEU A 47 -2.38 -1.92 -2.64
C LEU A 47 -3.16 -1.16 -3.73
N ARG A 48 -4.40 -0.74 -3.43
CA ARG A 48 -5.22 0.08 -4.34
C ARG A 48 -4.63 1.44 -4.69
N GLN A 49 -3.94 2.09 -3.74
CA GLN A 49 -3.29 3.38 -4.00
C GLN A 49 -2.16 3.23 -5.03
N PHE A 50 -1.58 2.04 -5.09
CA PHE A 50 -0.53 1.66 -6.03
C PHE A 50 -1.05 1.00 -7.32
N GLY A 51 -2.37 1.00 -7.56
CA GLY A 51 -2.98 0.44 -8.78
C GLY A 51 -3.17 -1.08 -8.78
N PHE A 52 -3.00 -1.74 -7.63
CA PHE A 52 -3.20 -3.18 -7.49
C PHE A 52 -4.53 -3.54 -6.82
N ARG A 53 -5.04 -4.74 -7.11
CA ARG A 53 -6.20 -5.31 -6.44
C ARG A 53 -5.87 -5.48 -4.96
N GLN A 54 -6.64 -4.82 -4.10
CA GLN A 54 -6.55 -5.00 -2.66
C GLN A 54 -7.48 -6.15 -2.25
N PRO A 55 -6.94 -7.26 -1.69
CA PRO A 55 -7.76 -8.31 -1.11
C PRO A 55 -8.53 -7.77 0.11
N ILE A 56 -9.53 -8.52 0.59
CA ILE A 56 -10.19 -8.17 1.86
C ILE A 56 -9.11 -8.13 2.94
N PRO A 57 -8.89 -6.98 3.61
CA PRO A 57 -7.83 -6.87 4.59
C PRO A 57 -8.11 -7.81 5.76
N VAL A 58 -7.10 -8.58 6.15
CA VAL A 58 -7.08 -9.23 7.47
C VAL A 58 -6.89 -8.18 8.56
N ALA A 59 -7.14 -8.57 9.81
CA ALA A 59 -6.85 -7.71 10.95
C ALA A 59 -5.39 -7.22 10.89
N PRO A 60 -5.13 -5.94 11.20
CA PRO A 60 -3.78 -5.43 11.18
C PRO A 60 -2.90 -6.22 12.14
N GLU A 61 -1.65 -6.42 11.73
CA GLU A 61 -0.64 -6.96 12.63
C GLU A 61 -0.22 -5.84 13.56
N VAL A 62 -0.46 -6.04 14.85
CA VAL A 62 -0.14 -5.05 15.88
C VAL A 62 1.00 -5.61 16.72
N LEU A 63 2.07 -4.81 16.82
CA LEU A 63 3.25 -5.12 17.62
C LEU A 63 3.04 -4.68 19.08
N ASP A 64 1.90 -5.06 19.69
CA ASP A 64 1.48 -4.57 21.01
C ASP A 64 2.52 -4.84 22.10
N ASP A 65 3.19 -5.98 22.05
CA ASP A 65 4.25 -6.31 23.01
C ASP A 65 5.50 -5.44 22.82
N HIS A 66 5.77 -5.00 21.58
CA HIS A 66 6.88 -4.10 21.28
C HIS A 66 6.58 -2.67 21.73
N HIS A 67 5.31 -2.25 21.71
CA HIS A 67 4.89 -0.94 22.22
C HIS A 67 4.94 -0.83 23.75
N LYS A 68 5.01 -1.96 24.47
CA LYS A 68 5.14 -1.99 25.94
C LYS A 68 6.58 -1.78 26.40
N ILE A 69 7.54 -1.77 25.49
CA ILE A 69 8.95 -1.60 25.82
C ILE A 69 9.18 -0.15 26.25
N ASP A 70 9.75 0.02 27.44
CA ASP A 70 10.14 1.35 27.93
C ASP A 70 11.35 1.86 27.14
N ILE A 71 11.11 2.80 26.23
CA ILE A 71 12.12 3.46 25.40
C ILE A 71 13.11 4.33 26.20
N ARG A 72 12.87 4.57 27.51
CA ARG A 72 13.75 5.36 28.39
C ARG A 72 14.93 4.57 28.94
N GLN A 73 15.07 3.30 28.58
CA GLN A 73 16.19 2.47 28.97
C GLN A 73 17.49 2.98 28.31
N LEU A 74 18.27 3.75 29.08
CA LEU A 74 19.47 4.48 28.63
C LEU A 74 20.64 3.59 28.16
N HIS A 75 20.54 2.28 28.30
CA HIS A 75 21.63 1.33 28.01
C HIS A 75 21.20 0.15 27.12
N THR A 76 20.04 0.24 26.47
CA THR A 76 19.62 -0.79 25.52
C THR A 76 20.37 -0.64 24.21
N ASP A 77 21.09 -1.70 23.83
CA ASP A 77 21.66 -1.85 22.49
C ASP A 77 20.52 -2.14 21.50
N TRP A 78 19.86 -1.08 21.03
CA TRP A 78 18.71 -1.19 20.12
C TRP A 78 19.01 -1.93 18.82
N PRO A 79 20.15 -1.72 18.13
CA PRO A 79 20.52 -2.53 16.97
C PRO A 79 20.55 -4.04 17.26
N ARG A 80 21.10 -4.44 18.41
CA ARG A 80 21.09 -5.84 18.82
C ARG A 80 19.70 -6.33 19.20
N PHE A 81 18.96 -5.51 19.94
CA PHE A 81 17.60 -5.81 20.41
C PHE A 81 16.64 -6.04 19.22
N TRP A 82 16.75 -5.21 18.18
CA TRP A 82 15.94 -5.28 16.97
C TRP A 82 16.58 -6.04 15.81
N SER A 83 17.64 -6.80 16.06
CA SER A 83 18.41 -7.52 15.03
C SER A 83 17.55 -8.36 14.08
N HIS A 84 16.52 -9.04 14.60
CA HIS A 84 15.56 -9.78 13.77
C HIS A 84 14.80 -8.89 12.78
N TYR A 85 14.33 -7.71 13.20
CA TYR A 85 13.62 -6.79 12.30
C TYR A 85 14.56 -6.09 11.33
N ILE A 86 15.79 -5.80 11.75
CA ILE A 86 16.83 -5.30 10.87
C ILE A 86 17.12 -6.33 9.77
N GLN A 87 17.22 -7.61 10.11
CA GLN A 87 17.41 -8.67 9.11
C GLN A 87 16.22 -8.77 8.15
N ILE A 88 14.98 -8.73 8.64
CA ILE A 88 13.79 -8.69 7.78
C ILE A 88 13.82 -7.47 6.85
N TRP A 89 14.32 -6.33 7.32
CA TRP A 89 14.46 -5.14 6.49
C TRP A 89 15.55 -5.31 5.41
N GLU A 90 16.66 -5.98 5.71
CA GLU A 90 17.65 -6.31 4.69
C GLU A 90 17.06 -7.25 3.62
N ASP A 91 16.30 -8.25 4.05
CA ASP A 91 15.61 -9.23 3.19
C ASP A 91 14.22 -8.73 2.70
N ARG A 92 13.95 -7.42 2.81
CA ARG A 92 12.61 -6.83 2.61
C ARG A 92 11.93 -7.20 1.29
N TYR A 93 12.69 -7.44 0.24
CA TYR A 93 12.13 -7.77 -1.07
C TYR A 93 11.50 -9.16 -1.15
N ASP A 94 11.79 -10.04 -0.19
CA ASP A 94 11.11 -11.33 -0.05
C ASP A 94 9.70 -11.20 0.53
N TYR A 95 9.40 -10.04 1.13
CA TYR A 95 8.14 -9.73 1.80
C TYR A 95 7.22 -8.83 0.96
N ILE A 96 7.38 -8.82 -0.36
CA ILE A 96 6.46 -8.08 -1.24
C ILE A 96 5.15 -8.85 -1.38
N PRO A 97 3.98 -8.24 -1.07
CA PRO A 97 2.68 -8.89 -1.22
C PRO A 97 2.40 -9.28 -2.67
N THR A 98 1.55 -10.29 -2.83
CA THR A 98 1.04 -10.71 -4.14
C THR A 98 0.28 -9.55 -4.80
N ARG A 99 0.80 -9.10 -5.93
CA ARG A 99 0.24 -7.99 -6.71
C ARG A 99 -0.55 -8.52 -7.88
N LYS A 100 -1.85 -8.20 -7.93
CA LYS A 100 -2.69 -8.44 -9.12
C LYS A 100 -3.10 -7.09 -9.69
N PRO A 101 -2.79 -6.76 -10.95
CA PRO A 101 -3.18 -5.47 -11.53
C PRO A 101 -4.71 -5.35 -11.56
N ILE A 102 -5.20 -4.13 -11.37
CA ILE A 102 -6.62 -3.83 -11.60
C ILE A 102 -6.82 -3.70 -13.11
N ILE A 103 -7.25 -4.78 -13.76
CA ILE A 103 -7.76 -4.72 -15.12
C ILE A 103 -9.21 -4.23 -15.01
N VAL A 104 -9.50 -3.06 -15.59
CA VAL A 104 -10.72 -2.25 -15.42
C VAL A 104 -12.04 -3.02 -15.64
N LEU A 105 -12.02 -4.22 -16.22
CA LEU A 105 -13.21 -4.96 -16.61
C LEU A 105 -13.84 -5.82 -15.49
N GLU A 106 -13.07 -6.34 -14.53
CA GLU A 106 -13.50 -7.55 -13.81
C GLU A 106 -13.99 -7.37 -12.36
N LEU A 107 -13.90 -6.19 -11.76
CA LEU A 107 -14.16 -6.04 -10.31
C LEU A 107 -15.14 -4.96 -9.87
N ALA A 108 -15.74 -4.22 -10.80
CA ALA A 108 -16.65 -3.15 -10.44
C ALA A 108 -17.94 -3.61 -9.71
N CYS A 109 -18.26 -4.92 -9.74
CA CYS A 109 -19.52 -5.47 -9.22
C CYS A 109 -19.39 -6.81 -8.48
N VAL A 110 -18.25 -7.15 -7.88
CA VAL A 110 -18.19 -8.40 -7.08
C VAL A 110 -18.93 -8.20 -5.75
N PRO A 111 -20.01 -8.96 -5.46
CA PRO A 111 -20.85 -8.76 -4.28
C PRO A 111 -20.07 -8.89 -2.96
N GLU A 112 -19.07 -9.78 -2.92
CA GLU A 112 -18.19 -10.04 -1.78
C GLU A 112 -17.44 -8.78 -1.30
N TYR A 113 -17.12 -7.89 -2.24
CA TYR A 113 -16.39 -6.66 -1.96
C TYR A 113 -17.29 -5.55 -1.39
N MET A 114 -18.58 -5.56 -1.72
CA MET A 114 -19.55 -4.54 -1.33
C MET A 114 -20.05 -4.69 0.11
N HIS A 115 -19.86 -5.86 0.73
CA HIS A 115 -20.30 -6.11 2.11
C HIS A 115 -19.48 -5.29 3.14
N GLY A 116 -18.22 -4.94 2.83
CA GLY A 116 -17.32 -4.23 3.74
C GLY A 116 -17.27 -2.71 3.54
N LEU A 117 -17.79 -2.19 2.43
CA LEU A 117 -17.86 -0.76 2.17
C LEU A 117 -19.26 -0.26 2.52
N GLY A 118 -19.37 0.52 3.60
CA GLY A 118 -20.63 1.13 4.02
C GLY A 118 -21.36 1.84 2.85
N SER A 119 -22.69 1.92 2.94
CA SER A 119 -23.59 2.21 1.80
C SER A 119 -23.27 3.49 1.01
N MET A 120 -22.59 4.47 1.62
CA MET A 120 -22.17 5.71 0.95
C MET A 120 -21.06 5.50 -0.08
N ALA A 121 -20.05 4.69 0.22
CA ALA A 121 -18.95 4.43 -0.72
C ALA A 121 -19.44 3.70 -1.98
N SER A 122 -20.36 2.75 -1.81
CA SER A 122 -21.02 2.04 -2.90
C SER A 122 -21.88 2.95 -3.78
N ARG A 123 -22.60 3.92 -3.19
CA ARG A 123 -23.44 4.88 -3.93
C ARG A 123 -22.63 5.88 -4.74
N ILE A 124 -21.50 6.37 -4.20
CA ILE A 124 -20.61 7.29 -4.92
C ILE A 124 -20.00 6.59 -6.13
N TYR A 125 -19.55 5.35 -5.97
CA TYR A 125 -19.00 4.54 -7.07
C TYR A 125 -20.02 4.31 -8.20
N CYS A 126 -21.25 3.92 -7.86
CA CYS A 126 -22.32 3.74 -8.86
C CYS A 126 -22.74 5.05 -9.54
N ARG A 127 -22.70 6.19 -8.82
CA ARG A 127 -23.08 7.50 -9.38
C ARG A 127 -22.03 8.05 -10.34
N GLN A 128 -20.74 7.92 -10.04
CA GLN A 128 -19.65 8.38 -10.92
C GLN A 128 -19.69 7.75 -12.32
N ARG A 129 -20.23 6.53 -12.45
CA ARG A 129 -20.34 5.80 -13.73
C ARG A 129 -21.51 6.29 -14.61
N ARG A 130 -22.59 6.81 -14.02
CA ARG A 130 -23.72 7.33 -14.81
C ARG A 130 -23.30 8.54 -15.64
N ASP A 131 -22.36 9.33 -15.11
CA ASP A 131 -21.87 10.55 -15.76
C ASP A 131 -20.75 10.27 -16.79
N SER A 132 -20.06 9.12 -16.71
CA SER A 132 -18.97 8.72 -17.61
C SER A 132 -19.40 7.75 -18.74
N GLY A 133 -20.63 7.25 -18.72
CA GLY A 133 -21.19 6.37 -19.76
C GLY A 133 -21.55 7.05 -21.09
N ASN A 134 -21.40 8.37 -21.22
CA ASN A 134 -21.78 9.13 -22.43
C ASN A 134 -20.64 9.34 -23.44
N TYR A 135 -19.46 8.76 -23.23
CA TYR A 135 -18.29 8.96 -24.11
C TYR A 135 -17.73 7.67 -24.69
N VAL A 136 -18.54 6.76 -25.24
CA VAL A 136 -18.06 5.82 -26.28
C VAL A 136 -19.21 5.49 -27.24
N SER A 137 -19.35 6.27 -28.30
CA SER A 137 -19.79 5.76 -29.61
C SER A 137 -19.20 6.64 -30.71
N LYS A 138 -18.78 5.98 -31.80
CA LYS A 138 -17.94 6.45 -32.93
C LYS A 138 -16.45 6.36 -32.61
N GLY A 139 -15.67 5.44 -33.18
CA GLY A 139 -15.81 4.70 -34.42
C GLY A 139 -14.45 4.79 -35.14
N ASN A 140 -13.86 3.65 -35.46
CA ASN A 140 -13.29 3.31 -36.76
C ASN A 140 -12.34 2.12 -36.65
N ASP A 141 -12.69 1.07 -37.39
CA ASP A 141 -11.77 0.10 -37.98
C ASP A 141 -10.53 0.80 -38.55
N VAL A 142 -9.34 0.23 -38.34
CA VAL A 142 -8.43 -0.10 -39.44
C VAL A 142 -7.62 -1.34 -39.03
N SER A 143 -7.71 -2.36 -39.86
CA SER A 143 -6.84 -3.54 -39.88
C SER A 143 -5.47 -3.19 -40.44
N LEU A 144 -4.40 -3.57 -39.73
CA LEU A 144 -3.23 -4.36 -40.18
C LEU A 144 -2.24 -4.48 -39.02
#